data_AF-A0A7W3JA06-F1
#
_entry.id   AF-A0A7W3JA06-F1
#
_cell.length_a   1.000
_cell.length_b   1.000
_cell.length_c   1.000
_cell.angle_alpha   90.00
_cell.angle_beta   90.00
_cell.angle_gamma   90.00
#
_symmetry.space_group_name_H-M   'P 1'
#
loop_
_entity.id
_entity.type
_entity.pdbx_description
1 polymer ?
#
loop_
_entity_poly.entity_id
_entity_poly.type
_entity_poly.pdbx_seq_one_letter_code
_entity_poly.pdbx_strand_id
1 'polypeptide(L)'
;MATTLVTALLLTFGGTFFGGAAQAQVQHAPVVTDKQVEPVLLSQGKPAVASSLEKPEFPARQAVDGNSNTRWSSAFSDPQWLRIDLGRVTTVHRVEIDWEASYATDYRIELSKDGESWETHWVGAGDGGNDVLNMLGEGRYVRMYSGARSGTAGNSIWEMRVYGEPPPKPTPKPSPKSSPKPSATAQAEVSPSPSETPRPVPSRSGPPGSVVYYVVKATPDDNVEKLNAISERFLGDRERWPEIAALTEGHRQPDGEYLTDPRTLTPGWVLRMPKDAVGKGLKFGPLPGYEGPSPSPSVAPSLSPTPTAVADVAGAEETSFSVPVVPILLVVGGALLLGGLVLLVIWLVRRRKRAEPFDDSLLRTDTSAAWTVDRALRVLMAACERDGLEIPGTTGVFIEGSALRLRLTNPASPAPSPWQVSEDGQSWSAPLAKLQSGTASDSPTTPFSRLVNLGMGETGRVLVDFSVARGVISLDGPTRVRHEVLRRWLGELTGSPWSDDPRVVMVGNGLPRPEQVEHLTGIEQVLPELEVGDGGVLVLSQAPSAAQQDMLAARFANPEFTWVVIVLGQSPSAKWRFTAGDDGWLRSGFLPDVRFDEQTAVRRGGE
;
A
#
# COMPACT_ATOMS: atom_id res chain seq x y z
N MET A 1 -53.74 26.07 17.47
CA MET A 1 -54.18 27.19 18.35
C MET A 1 -53.31 27.12 19.60
N ALA A 2 -52.47 28.06 20.01
CA ALA A 2 -52.35 29.48 19.71
C ALA A 2 -50.87 29.95 19.84
N THR A 3 -50.52 30.87 18.94
CA THR A 3 -49.58 32.02 18.94
C THR A 3 -49.27 32.57 20.36
N THR A 4 -48.10 33.11 20.73
CA THR A 4 -47.60 34.44 20.31
C THR A 4 -46.22 34.76 20.93
N LEU A 5 -45.47 35.54 20.15
CA LEU A 5 -44.23 36.27 20.37
C LEU A 5 -44.29 37.37 21.48
N VAL A 6 -43.11 37.66 22.05
CA VAL A 6 -42.51 39.00 22.33
C VAL A 6 -43.29 39.98 23.22
N THR A 7 -42.63 40.61 24.21
CA THR A 7 -42.38 42.08 24.27
C THR A 7 -41.43 42.43 25.42
N ALA A 8 -40.51 43.33 25.11
CA ALA A 8 -39.52 43.97 25.97
C ALA A 8 -40.12 44.95 26.97
N LEU A 9 -39.40 45.26 28.05
CA LEU A 9 -39.62 46.47 28.84
C LEU A 9 -38.30 47.23 28.98
N LEU A 10 -38.25 48.39 28.31
CA LEU A 10 -37.30 49.47 28.58
C LEU A 10 -37.64 50.11 29.94
N LEU A 11 -36.61 50.39 30.74
CA LEU A 11 -36.62 51.49 31.69
C LEU A 11 -35.38 52.35 31.44
N THR A 12 -35.65 53.55 30.95
CA THR A 12 -34.73 54.68 30.81
C THR A 12 -34.42 55.29 32.16
N PHE A 13 -33.15 55.57 32.43
CA PHE A 13 -32.77 56.72 33.26
C PHE A 13 -31.54 57.39 32.64
N GLY A 14 -31.69 58.69 32.35
CA GLY A 14 -30.69 59.52 31.71
C GLY A 14 -29.63 60.04 32.68
N GLY A 15 -28.52 60.47 32.10
CA GLY A 15 -27.43 61.14 32.81
C GLY A 15 -26.19 61.26 31.94
N THR A 16 -26.16 62.27 31.08
CA THR A 16 -24.97 62.73 30.32
C THR A 16 -23.87 63.22 31.25
N PHE A 17 -22.63 62.74 31.11
CA PHE A 17 -21.42 63.57 31.23
C PHE A 17 -20.22 62.95 30.47
N PHE A 18 -19.38 63.86 29.97
CA PHE A 18 -18.30 63.80 28.99
C PHE A 18 -17.18 62.74 29.19
N GLY A 19 -16.80 62.10 28.07
CA GLY A 19 -15.45 62.12 27.48
C GLY A 19 -14.27 61.48 28.24
N GLY A 20 -13.67 60.44 27.64
CA GLY A 20 -12.30 60.05 27.97
C GLY A 20 -12.05 58.55 27.82
N ALA A 21 -11.23 58.18 26.83
CA ALA A 21 -10.84 56.81 26.54
C ALA A 21 -10.14 56.11 27.72
N ALA A 22 -10.58 54.90 28.05
CA ALA A 22 -9.78 53.88 28.70
C ALA A 22 -10.24 52.52 28.19
N GLN A 23 -9.54 52.00 27.16
CA GLN A 23 -9.62 50.60 26.79
C GLN A 23 -9.03 49.78 27.93
N ALA A 24 -9.90 49.12 28.71
CA ALA A 24 -9.47 48.03 29.57
C ALA A 24 -9.15 46.83 28.66
N GLN A 25 -7.86 46.66 28.33
CA GLN A 25 -7.37 45.43 27.74
C GLN A 25 -7.56 44.28 28.74
N VAL A 26 -8.55 43.43 28.49
CA VAL A 26 -8.45 42.04 28.93
C VAL A 26 -7.48 41.38 27.96
N GLN A 27 -6.23 41.22 28.40
CA GLN A 27 -5.25 40.42 27.68
C GLN A 27 -5.76 38.98 27.66
N HIS A 28 -6.36 38.56 26.55
CA HIS A 28 -6.38 37.15 26.20
C HIS A 28 -4.92 36.73 26.04
N ALA A 29 -4.41 35.95 27.00
CA ALA A 29 -3.19 35.20 26.79
C ALA A 29 -3.33 34.46 25.44
N PRO A 30 -2.31 34.43 24.58
CA PRO A 30 -2.37 33.62 23.38
C PRO A 30 -2.63 32.19 23.84
N VAL A 31 -3.73 31.59 23.36
CA VAL A 31 -3.86 30.14 23.34
C VAL A 31 -2.66 29.68 22.53
N VAL A 32 -1.66 29.14 23.21
CA VAL A 32 -0.60 28.38 22.58
C VAL A 32 -1.31 27.15 22.03
N THR A 33 -1.77 27.23 20.78
CA THR A 33 -2.05 26.05 19.99
C THR A 33 -0.74 25.29 19.93
N ASP A 34 -0.65 24.23 20.73
CA ASP A 34 0.42 23.26 20.61
C ASP A 34 0.42 22.81 19.16
N LYS A 35 1.50 23.11 18.43
CA LYS A 35 1.66 22.64 17.06
C LYS A 35 1.66 21.12 17.18
N GLN A 36 0.59 20.46 16.74
CA GLN A 36 0.59 19.01 16.51
C GLN A 36 1.74 18.73 15.55
N VAL A 37 2.88 18.28 16.09
CA VAL A 37 4.02 17.82 15.31
C VAL A 37 3.60 16.46 14.80
N GLU A 38 3.43 16.32 13.49
CA GLU A 38 3.10 15.02 12.91
C GLU A 38 4.14 13.98 13.34
N PRO A 39 3.71 12.80 13.84
CA PRO A 39 4.62 11.74 14.25
C PRO A 39 5.56 11.33 13.11
N VAL A 40 6.87 11.29 13.37
CA VAL A 40 7.89 10.92 12.40
C VAL A 40 8.08 9.40 12.36
N LEU A 41 8.32 8.81 11.19
CA LEU A 41 8.65 7.39 11.05
C LEU A 41 10.01 7.08 11.70
N LEU A 42 10.00 6.20 12.70
CA LEU A 42 11.16 5.86 13.53
C LEU A 42 11.76 4.48 13.24
N SER A 43 10.98 3.53 12.71
CA SER A 43 11.42 2.13 12.52
C SER A 43 12.23 1.88 11.25
N GLN A 44 12.15 2.76 10.26
CA GLN A 44 12.77 2.58 8.95
C GLN A 44 14.29 2.33 9.05
N GLY A 45 14.75 1.20 8.52
CA GLY A 45 16.15 0.77 8.50
C GLY A 45 16.73 0.46 9.89
N LYS A 46 15.89 0.37 10.93
CA LYS A 46 16.34 0.05 12.29
C LYS A 46 16.64 -1.44 12.45
N PRO A 47 17.48 -1.82 13.42
CA PRO A 47 17.69 -3.23 13.74
C PRO A 47 16.37 -3.90 14.13
N ALA A 48 16.04 -5.00 13.45
CA ALA A 48 14.91 -5.86 13.76
C ALA A 48 15.39 -7.30 14.00
N VAL A 49 14.73 -7.99 14.91
CA VAL A 49 14.94 -9.42 15.20
C VAL A 49 13.60 -10.09 15.42
N ALA A 50 13.50 -11.38 15.16
CA ALA A 50 12.26 -12.14 15.30
C ALA A 50 12.50 -13.51 15.94
N SER A 51 11.45 -14.07 16.54
CA SER A 51 11.45 -15.41 17.16
C SER A 51 11.85 -16.53 16.22
N SER A 52 11.62 -16.36 14.92
CA SER A 52 11.97 -17.32 13.89
C SER A 52 11.90 -16.67 12.51
N LEU A 53 12.31 -17.46 11.50
CA LEU A 53 12.11 -17.14 10.10
C LEU A 53 11.72 -18.42 9.35
N GLU A 54 10.84 -18.32 8.35
CA GLU A 54 10.42 -19.44 7.50
C GLU A 54 11.61 -19.98 6.69
N LYS A 55 12.36 -19.06 6.07
CA LYS A 55 13.56 -19.33 5.26
C LYS A 55 14.50 -18.12 5.29
N PRO A 56 15.80 -18.29 5.02
CA PRO A 56 16.80 -17.21 5.05
C PRO A 56 16.45 -15.98 4.19
N GLU A 57 15.63 -16.16 3.17
CA GLU A 57 15.15 -15.11 2.26
C GLU A 57 14.11 -14.18 2.90
N PHE A 58 13.50 -14.55 4.03
CA PHE A 58 12.44 -13.78 4.72
C PHE A 58 12.82 -13.34 6.16
N PRO A 59 13.97 -12.65 6.35
CA PRO A 59 14.48 -12.24 7.66
C PRO A 59 13.70 -11.05 8.26
N ALA A 60 13.82 -10.82 9.57
CA ALA A 60 13.09 -9.77 10.28
C ALA A 60 13.38 -8.36 9.74
N ARG A 61 14.62 -8.11 9.28
CA ARG A 61 15.01 -6.83 8.68
C ARG A 61 14.16 -6.41 7.48
N GLN A 62 13.52 -7.35 6.77
CA GLN A 62 12.67 -7.01 5.63
C GLN A 62 11.35 -6.35 6.05
N ALA A 63 10.91 -6.51 7.30
CA ALA A 63 9.72 -5.83 7.81
C ALA A 63 9.97 -4.35 8.18
N VAL A 64 11.18 -3.83 8.00
CA VAL A 64 11.54 -2.45 8.34
C VAL A 64 12.44 -1.81 7.27
N ASP A 65 12.51 -2.39 6.07
CA ASP A 65 13.41 -1.95 5.01
C ASP A 65 12.77 -0.94 4.05
N GLY A 66 11.48 -0.66 4.20
CA GLY A 66 10.72 0.35 3.45
C GLY A 66 10.31 -0.13 2.06
N ASN A 67 10.52 -1.40 1.76
CA ASN A 67 10.17 -2.00 0.49
C ASN A 67 8.99 -2.95 0.70
N SER A 68 7.82 -2.54 0.21
CA SER A 68 6.58 -3.31 0.31
C SER A 68 6.55 -4.60 -0.55
N ASN A 69 7.67 -5.01 -1.14
CA ASN A 69 7.82 -6.26 -1.90
C ASN A 69 8.70 -7.29 -1.18
N THR A 70 9.27 -6.94 -0.02
CA THR A 70 10.08 -7.82 0.83
C THR A 70 9.36 -8.03 2.15
N ARG A 71 9.49 -9.21 2.76
CA ARG A 71 8.73 -9.59 3.95
C ARG A 71 9.58 -10.34 4.96
N TRP A 72 9.29 -10.12 6.23
CA TRP A 72 9.57 -11.14 7.23
C TRP A 72 8.48 -12.22 7.18
N SER A 73 8.87 -13.48 7.37
CA SER A 73 7.95 -14.63 7.51
C SER A 73 8.42 -15.49 8.67
N SER A 74 7.54 -15.83 9.60
CA SER A 74 7.88 -16.71 10.72
C SER A 74 7.85 -18.19 10.33
N ALA A 75 8.41 -19.04 11.19
CA ALA A 75 8.11 -20.47 11.19
C ALA A 75 6.60 -20.71 11.42
N PHE A 76 6.12 -21.89 11.04
CA PHE A 76 4.71 -22.27 11.04
C PHE A 76 4.27 -22.81 12.42
N SER A 77 4.59 -22.06 13.47
CA SER A 77 4.28 -22.38 14.87
C SER A 77 3.84 -21.14 15.61
N ASP A 78 3.14 -21.32 16.73
CA ASP A 78 2.76 -20.23 17.64
C ASP A 78 3.40 -20.48 19.01
N PRO A 79 3.75 -19.44 19.78
CA PRO A 79 3.67 -18.01 19.42
C PRO A 79 4.85 -17.53 18.56
N GLN A 80 4.71 -16.36 17.94
CA GLN A 80 5.78 -15.70 17.19
C GLN A 80 5.89 -14.23 17.57
N TRP A 81 7.06 -13.64 17.39
CA TRP A 81 7.25 -12.21 17.62
C TRP A 81 8.28 -11.61 16.66
N LEU A 82 8.09 -10.32 16.35
CA LEU A 82 9.07 -9.46 15.67
C LEU A 82 9.29 -8.22 16.51
N ARG A 83 10.55 -7.83 16.71
CA ARG A 83 10.97 -6.74 17.57
C ARG A 83 11.90 -5.78 16.83
N ILE A 84 11.64 -4.48 16.99
CA ILE A 84 12.40 -3.37 16.41
C ILE A 84 13.11 -2.60 17.54
N ASP A 85 14.40 -2.28 17.37
CA ASP A 85 15.15 -1.36 18.24
C ASP A 85 15.19 0.05 17.63
N LEU A 86 14.48 1.01 18.23
CA LEU A 86 14.44 2.40 17.78
C LEU A 86 15.78 3.14 18.03
N GLY A 87 16.65 2.55 18.85
CA GLY A 87 17.98 3.05 19.23
C GLY A 87 18.00 3.87 20.52
N ARG A 88 16.84 4.27 21.04
CA ARG A 88 16.67 5.06 22.27
C ARG A 88 15.22 5.02 22.74
N VAL A 89 15.00 5.31 24.01
CA VAL A 89 13.63 5.50 24.54
C VAL A 89 13.01 6.75 23.90
N THR A 90 11.81 6.60 23.35
CA THR A 90 11.07 7.65 22.65
C THR A 90 9.57 7.44 22.81
N THR A 91 8.79 8.51 22.71
CA THR A 91 7.32 8.43 22.71
C THR A 91 6.84 7.90 21.35
N VAL A 92 6.14 6.77 21.38
CA VAL A 92 5.46 6.12 20.25
C VAL A 92 4.00 6.57 20.23
N HIS A 93 3.52 7.00 19.06
CA HIS A 93 2.17 7.55 18.85
C HIS A 93 1.31 6.66 17.94
N ARG A 94 1.97 5.88 17.07
CA ARG A 94 1.29 5.04 16.09
C ARG A 94 2.19 3.88 15.68
N VAL A 95 1.60 2.71 15.52
CA VAL A 95 2.24 1.59 14.83
C VAL A 95 1.34 1.19 13.66
N GLU A 96 1.92 0.98 12.49
CA GLU A 96 1.23 0.41 11.34
C GLU A 96 1.87 -0.94 11.03
N ILE A 97 1.06 -1.97 10.78
CA ILE A 97 1.53 -3.30 10.38
C ILE A 97 0.91 -3.61 9.04
N ASP A 98 1.74 -3.79 8.01
CA ASP A 98 1.34 -4.26 6.69
C ASP A 98 1.56 -5.77 6.62
N TRP A 99 0.50 -6.52 6.87
CA TRP A 99 0.51 -7.97 6.83
C TRP A 99 0.47 -8.51 5.40
N GLU A 100 1.08 -9.67 5.20
CA GLU A 100 0.79 -10.52 4.03
C GLU A 100 -0.57 -11.24 4.22
N ALA A 101 -0.96 -12.09 3.27
CA ALA A 101 -2.12 -12.96 3.44
C ALA A 101 -2.06 -13.84 4.72
N SER A 102 -0.85 -14.13 5.20
CA SER A 102 -0.59 -14.84 6.44
C SER A 102 -0.32 -13.86 7.59
N TYR A 103 -1.31 -13.70 8.48
CA TYR A 103 -1.32 -12.66 9.53
C TYR A 103 -1.66 -13.24 10.91
N ALA A 104 -1.56 -12.43 11.95
CA ALA A 104 -1.90 -12.82 13.31
C ALA A 104 -3.38 -12.53 13.62
N THR A 105 -4.14 -13.54 14.06
CA THR A 105 -5.54 -13.39 14.54
C THR A 105 -5.62 -13.09 16.03
N ASP A 106 -4.54 -13.30 16.76
CA ASP A 106 -4.33 -12.81 18.12
C ASP A 106 -2.93 -12.22 18.17
N TYR A 107 -2.83 -10.90 18.31
CA TYR A 107 -1.56 -10.24 18.53
C TYR A 107 -1.66 -9.08 19.51
N ARG A 108 -0.49 -8.69 20.01
CA ARG A 108 -0.32 -7.49 20.82
C ARG A 108 0.91 -6.71 20.40
N ILE A 109 0.83 -5.39 20.60
CA ILE A 109 2.00 -4.52 20.53
C ILE A 109 2.48 -4.23 21.94
N GLU A 110 3.75 -4.55 22.17
CA GLU A 110 4.42 -4.35 23.43
C GLU A 110 5.56 -3.35 23.26
N LEU A 111 5.75 -2.49 24.26
CA LEU A 111 6.86 -1.55 24.35
C LEU A 111 7.78 -1.95 25.51
N SER A 112 9.06 -1.65 25.35
CA SER A 112 10.07 -1.90 26.38
C SER A 112 11.19 -0.85 26.34
N LYS A 113 11.68 -0.45 27.51
CA LYS A 113 12.81 0.49 27.66
C LYS A 113 14.16 -0.22 27.67
N ASP A 114 14.19 -1.46 28.17
CA ASP A 114 15.40 -2.28 28.40
C ASP A 114 15.49 -3.51 27.48
N GLY A 115 14.38 -3.87 26.82
CA GLY A 115 14.22 -5.06 26.00
C GLY A 115 13.92 -6.33 26.80
N GLU A 116 13.84 -6.24 28.13
CA GLU A 116 13.62 -7.33 29.09
C GLU A 116 12.21 -7.28 29.67
N SER A 117 11.79 -6.11 30.14
CA SER A 117 10.48 -5.84 30.72
C SER A 117 9.55 -5.28 29.66
N TRP A 118 8.41 -5.93 29.41
CA TRP A 118 7.49 -5.59 28.33
C TRP A 118 6.12 -5.18 28.87
N GLU A 119 5.62 -4.05 28.39
CA GLU A 119 4.28 -3.55 28.68
C GLU A 119 3.42 -3.65 27.42
N THR A 120 2.21 -4.19 27.54
CA THR A 120 1.26 -4.28 26.43
C THR A 120 0.54 -2.96 26.24
N HIS A 121 0.69 -2.35 25.07
CA HIS A 121 0.02 -1.09 24.70
C HIS A 121 -1.15 -1.28 23.73
N TRP A 122 -1.21 -2.44 23.07
CA TRP A 122 -2.31 -2.78 22.16
C TRP A 122 -2.57 -4.28 22.17
N VAL A 123 -3.83 -4.68 22.05
CA VAL A 123 -4.25 -6.06 21.77
C VAL A 123 -5.21 -6.01 20.59
N GLY A 124 -5.01 -6.88 19.61
CA GLY A 124 -5.79 -6.90 18.38
C GLY A 124 -5.93 -8.30 17.80
N ALA A 125 -6.90 -8.42 16.90
CA ALA A 125 -7.05 -9.55 16.01
C ALA A 125 -6.90 -9.00 14.59
N GLY A 126 -5.82 -9.35 13.90
CA GLY A 126 -5.60 -8.90 12.52
C GLY A 126 -6.63 -9.53 11.59
N ASP A 127 -6.96 -8.86 10.50
CA ASP A 127 -7.79 -9.35 9.41
C ASP A 127 -7.01 -9.42 8.07
N GLY A 128 -5.68 -9.29 8.16
CA GLY A 128 -4.75 -9.20 7.03
C GLY A 128 -4.77 -7.82 6.34
N GLY A 129 -3.71 -7.51 5.59
CA GLY A 129 -3.51 -6.16 5.06
C GLY A 129 -2.98 -5.19 6.12
N ASN A 130 -3.39 -3.92 6.10
CA ASN A 130 -2.78 -2.89 6.96
C ASN A 130 -3.59 -2.60 8.22
N ASP A 131 -2.97 -2.84 9.38
CA ASP A 131 -3.46 -2.43 10.68
C ASP A 131 -2.84 -1.10 11.10
N VAL A 132 -3.68 -0.10 11.42
CA VAL A 132 -3.24 1.20 11.93
C VAL A 132 -3.62 1.35 13.41
N LEU A 133 -2.61 1.38 14.27
CA LEU A 133 -2.74 1.31 15.72
C LEU A 133 -2.36 2.64 16.34
N ASN A 134 -3.33 3.48 16.66
CA ASN A 134 -3.11 4.72 17.40
C ASN A 134 -2.96 4.40 18.89
N MET A 135 -1.72 4.46 19.38
CA MET A 135 -1.37 4.11 20.76
C MET A 135 -0.37 5.13 21.31
N LEU A 136 -0.38 5.34 22.62
CA LEU A 136 0.61 6.19 23.27
C LEU A 136 1.43 5.36 24.27
N GLY A 137 2.75 5.47 24.19
CA GLY A 137 3.64 4.82 25.13
C GLY A 137 5.11 5.17 24.90
N GLU A 138 5.95 4.94 25.90
CA GLU A 138 7.39 5.18 25.81
C GLU A 138 8.15 3.86 25.72
N GLY A 139 9.01 3.73 24.71
CA GLY A 139 9.84 2.54 24.56
C GLY A 139 11.07 2.81 23.70
N ARG A 140 12.12 2.00 23.92
CA ARG A 140 13.22 1.84 22.96
C ARG A 140 12.92 0.72 21.98
N TYR A 141 12.31 -0.35 22.47
CA TYR A 141 11.95 -1.51 21.68
C TYR A 141 10.44 -1.58 21.50
N VAL A 142 10.04 -1.93 20.28
CA VAL A 142 8.63 -2.20 19.92
C VAL A 142 8.56 -3.65 19.45
N ARG A 143 7.63 -4.44 20.00
CA ARG A 143 7.44 -5.85 19.63
C ARG A 143 6.02 -6.10 19.21
N MET A 144 5.85 -6.67 18.03
CA MET A 144 4.64 -7.41 17.68
C MET A 144 4.80 -8.82 18.24
N TYR A 145 3.86 -9.25 19.06
CA TYR A 145 3.75 -10.63 19.53
C TYR A 145 2.44 -11.23 19.02
N SER A 146 2.53 -12.31 18.25
CA SER A 146 1.41 -13.11 17.78
C SER A 146 1.22 -14.33 18.69
N GLY A 147 0.04 -14.41 19.31
CA GLY A 147 -0.42 -15.57 20.07
C GLY A 147 -1.04 -16.65 19.18
N ALA A 148 -1.69 -16.26 18.08
CA ALA A 148 -2.26 -17.15 17.09
C ALA A 148 -2.16 -16.56 15.67
N ARG A 149 -1.93 -17.44 14.71
CA ARG A 149 -1.88 -17.14 13.26
C ARG A 149 -3.22 -17.44 12.58
N SER A 150 -3.48 -16.80 11.44
CA SER A 150 -4.74 -16.92 10.70
C SER A 150 -4.97 -18.27 10.02
N GLY A 151 -3.92 -19.07 9.81
CA GLY A 151 -4.01 -20.35 9.12
C GLY A 151 -2.85 -21.31 9.42
N THR A 152 -2.47 -22.14 8.45
CA THR A 152 -1.38 -23.12 8.64
C THR A 152 0.01 -22.53 8.37
N ALA A 153 0.09 -21.47 7.57
CA ALA A 153 1.31 -20.70 7.30
C ALA A 153 1.67 -19.79 8.49
N GLY A 154 2.94 -19.39 8.59
CA GLY A 154 3.46 -18.51 9.64
C GLY A 154 3.00 -17.05 9.49
N ASN A 155 3.29 -16.23 10.48
CA ASN A 155 3.02 -14.79 10.41
C ASN A 155 3.97 -14.13 9.41
N SER A 156 3.41 -13.28 8.55
CA SER A 156 4.19 -12.61 7.51
C SER A 156 3.86 -11.12 7.46
N ILE A 157 4.91 -10.29 7.53
CA ILE A 157 4.80 -8.83 7.57
C ILE A 157 5.64 -8.27 6.44
N TRP A 158 5.00 -7.52 5.55
CA TRP A 158 5.67 -6.69 4.55
C TRP A 158 6.41 -5.55 5.25
N GLU A 159 5.72 -4.77 6.09
CA GLU A 159 6.30 -3.61 6.76
C GLU A 159 5.67 -3.36 8.14
N MET A 160 6.49 -3.01 9.14
CA MET A 160 6.07 -2.57 10.47
C MET A 160 6.62 -1.16 10.74
N ARG A 161 5.73 -0.17 10.65
CA ARG A 161 6.06 1.25 10.74
C ARG A 161 5.73 1.80 12.11
N VAL A 162 6.73 2.26 12.85
CA VAL A 162 6.56 2.86 14.17
C VAL A 162 6.75 4.37 14.04
N TYR A 163 5.77 5.16 14.45
CA TYR A 163 5.82 6.62 14.41
C TYR A 163 5.84 7.20 15.82
N GLY A 164 6.60 8.28 16.00
CA GLY A 164 6.75 8.92 17.30
C GLY A 164 7.43 10.28 17.23
N GLU A 165 7.89 10.75 18.38
CA GLU A 165 8.55 12.06 18.46
C GLU A 165 9.86 12.10 17.65
N PRO A 166 10.12 13.20 16.93
CA PRO A 166 11.37 13.37 16.22
C PRO A 166 12.55 13.34 17.20
N PRO A 167 13.72 12.86 16.77
CA PRO A 167 14.94 13.04 17.54
C PRO A 167 15.16 14.52 17.88
N PRO A 168 15.47 14.85 19.15
CA PRO A 168 15.82 16.21 19.51
C PRO A 168 17.03 16.56 18.65
N LYS A 169 16.97 17.74 18.03
CA LYS A 169 18.10 18.25 17.25
C LYS A 169 19.35 18.19 18.14
N PRO A 170 20.49 17.69 17.64
CA PRO A 170 21.72 17.75 18.39
C PRO A 170 21.99 19.22 18.71
N THR A 171 21.87 19.60 19.97
CA THR A 171 22.33 20.89 20.43
C THR A 171 23.85 20.93 20.25
N PRO A 172 24.43 22.02 19.73
CA PRO A 172 25.87 22.15 19.70
C PRO A 172 26.37 21.99 21.14
N LYS A 173 27.14 20.92 21.37
CA LYS A 173 27.82 20.68 22.64
C LYS A 173 28.52 21.98 23.02
N PRO A 174 28.24 22.58 24.20
CA PRO A 174 28.89 23.83 24.56
C PRO A 174 30.40 23.59 24.52
N SER A 175 31.09 24.31 23.64
CA SER A 175 32.54 24.38 23.68
C SER A 175 32.94 24.75 25.11
N PRO A 176 33.85 24.02 25.75
CA PRO A 176 34.27 24.36 27.10
C PRO A 176 34.83 25.79 27.08
N LYS A 177 34.15 26.70 27.77
CA LYS A 177 34.66 28.04 28.04
C LYS A 177 35.99 27.87 28.77
N SER A 178 37.07 28.33 28.12
CA SER A 178 38.34 28.56 28.76
C SER A 178 38.15 29.58 29.88
N SER A 179 38.34 29.13 31.12
CA SER A 179 38.53 30.00 32.28
C SER A 179 39.87 29.65 32.94
N PRO A 180 40.55 30.64 33.54
CA PRO A 180 42.00 30.65 33.66
C PRO A 180 42.52 29.80 34.82
N LYS A 181 43.72 29.26 34.59
CA LYS A 181 44.60 28.56 35.54
C LYS A 181 44.76 29.30 36.87
N PRO A 182 44.62 28.60 38.01
CA PRO A 182 45.44 28.84 39.19
C PRO A 182 46.50 27.73 39.33
N SER A 183 47.70 28.15 39.70
CA SER A 183 48.88 27.32 39.88
C SER A 183 48.88 26.63 41.25
N ALA A 184 49.14 25.32 41.23
CA ALA A 184 49.84 24.48 42.20
C ALA A 184 49.46 24.51 43.70
N THR A 185 49.08 23.33 44.23
CA THR A 185 49.83 22.63 45.29
C THR A 185 49.54 21.13 45.18
N ALA A 186 50.58 20.31 45.32
CA ALA A 186 50.60 18.87 45.11
C ALA A 186 50.01 18.07 46.28
N GLN A 187 49.40 16.92 45.97
CA GLN A 187 49.62 15.65 46.68
C GLN A 187 49.07 14.46 45.86
N ALA A 188 49.93 13.43 45.79
CA ALA A 188 49.77 12.01 45.41
C ALA A 188 48.35 11.41 45.62
N GLU A 189 47.84 10.39 44.93
CA GLU A 189 48.36 9.35 44.02
C GLU A 189 47.15 8.44 43.69
N VAL A 190 46.71 8.30 42.43
CA VAL A 190 46.24 7.05 41.81
C VAL A 190 46.33 7.23 40.29
N SER A 191 47.07 6.34 39.64
CA SER A 191 47.38 6.32 38.20
C SER A 191 46.28 5.62 37.40
N PRO A 192 45.67 6.23 36.36
CA PRO A 192 45.06 5.48 35.26
C PRO A 192 46.03 5.43 34.06
N SER A 193 46.26 4.21 33.58
CA SER A 193 47.06 3.84 32.41
C SER A 193 46.70 4.65 31.15
N PRO A 194 47.64 4.96 30.24
CA PRO A 194 47.41 5.89 29.15
C PRO A 194 46.49 5.32 28.07
N SER A 195 45.60 6.17 27.57
CA SER A 195 44.84 5.97 26.33
C SER A 195 45.78 5.60 25.18
N GLU A 196 45.62 4.40 24.63
CA GLU A 196 46.18 4.08 23.31
C GLU A 196 45.46 4.93 22.25
N THR A 197 46.24 5.76 21.56
CA THR A 197 45.96 6.33 20.24
C THR A 197 45.30 5.27 19.32
N PRO A 198 44.28 5.61 18.50
CA PRO A 198 43.67 4.64 17.61
C PRO A 198 44.73 4.10 16.63
N ARG A 199 45.05 2.81 16.73
CA ARG A 199 45.89 2.13 15.73
C ARG A 199 45.18 2.19 14.38
N PRO A 200 45.92 2.39 13.27
CA PRO A 200 45.34 2.24 11.95
C PRO A 200 44.80 0.81 11.80
N VAL A 201 43.53 0.70 11.42
CA VAL A 201 42.89 -0.57 11.08
C VAL A 201 43.76 -1.24 10.02
N PRO A 202 44.30 -2.46 10.24
CA PRO A 202 45.07 -3.13 9.18
C PRO A 202 44.15 -3.32 7.98
N SER A 203 44.63 -2.95 6.78
CA SER A 203 43.90 -3.17 5.53
C SER A 203 43.62 -4.66 5.37
N ARG A 204 42.37 -5.06 5.64
CA ARG A 204 41.90 -6.44 5.54
C ARG A 204 41.65 -6.79 4.07
N SER A 205 42.71 -7.09 3.31
CA SER A 205 42.60 -7.60 1.95
C SER A 205 42.49 -9.13 1.97
N GLY A 206 41.34 -9.67 1.58
CA GLY A 206 41.09 -11.09 1.40
C GLY A 206 40.29 -11.34 0.12
N PRO A 207 40.02 -12.62 -0.25
CA PRO A 207 39.17 -12.95 -1.39
C PRO A 207 37.80 -12.24 -1.34
N PRO A 208 37.14 -11.99 -2.49
CA PRO A 208 35.78 -11.45 -2.52
C PRO A 208 34.84 -12.24 -1.60
N GLY A 209 34.07 -11.54 -0.76
CA GLY A 209 33.18 -12.18 0.22
C GLY A 209 33.79 -12.45 1.60
N SER A 210 35.04 -12.04 1.86
CA SER A 210 35.64 -12.15 3.20
C SER A 210 34.96 -11.21 4.21
N VAL A 211 34.55 -11.77 5.34
CA VAL A 211 33.90 -11.04 6.45
C VAL A 211 34.65 -11.28 7.75
N VAL A 212 34.41 -10.41 8.73
CA VAL A 212 34.86 -10.63 10.10
C VAL A 212 33.83 -11.53 10.77
N TYR A 213 34.28 -12.58 11.45
CA TYR A 213 33.40 -13.45 12.20
C TYR A 213 34.03 -13.93 13.51
N TYR A 214 33.18 -14.32 14.44
CA TYR A 214 33.54 -14.89 15.74
C TYR A 214 32.89 -16.26 15.90
N VAL A 215 33.60 -17.21 16.51
CA VAL A 215 33.03 -18.52 16.86
C VAL A 215 32.76 -18.54 18.37
N VAL A 216 31.50 -18.73 18.75
CA VAL A 216 31.05 -18.73 20.14
C VAL A 216 31.78 -19.84 20.91
N LYS A 217 32.27 -19.51 22.09
CA LYS A 217 32.98 -20.45 22.98
C LYS A 217 32.11 -20.81 24.18
N ALA A 218 32.31 -22.00 24.71
CA ALA A 218 31.84 -22.34 26.06
C ALA A 218 32.70 -21.58 27.08
N THR A 219 32.07 -20.98 28.09
CA THR A 219 32.79 -20.40 29.23
C THR A 219 33.10 -21.50 30.27
N PRO A 220 34.08 -21.30 31.17
CA PRO A 220 34.48 -22.31 32.16
C PRO A 220 33.36 -22.79 33.11
N ASP A 221 32.29 -22.01 33.26
CA ASP A 221 31.15 -22.31 34.14
C ASP A 221 30.00 -23.03 33.40
N ASP A 222 30.27 -23.64 32.25
CA ASP A 222 29.28 -24.29 31.35
C ASP A 222 28.20 -23.31 30.82
N ASN A 223 28.39 -22.00 31.04
CA ASN A 223 27.55 -20.96 30.46
C ASN A 223 28.03 -20.62 29.05
N VAL A 224 27.09 -20.36 28.15
CA VAL A 224 27.42 -19.87 26.82
C VAL A 224 27.64 -18.36 26.86
N GLU A 225 28.65 -17.86 26.12
CA GLU A 225 28.88 -16.42 25.99
C GLU A 225 27.62 -15.73 25.44
N LYS A 226 27.17 -14.64 26.08
CA LYS A 226 26.02 -13.85 25.62
C LYS A 226 26.44 -12.81 24.59
N LEU A 227 25.55 -12.49 23.66
CA LEU A 227 25.79 -11.54 22.56
C LEU A 227 26.17 -10.12 23.04
N ASN A 228 25.59 -9.66 24.16
CA ASN A 228 25.96 -8.40 24.79
C ASN A 228 27.41 -8.39 25.32
N ALA A 229 27.86 -9.47 25.95
CA ALA A 229 29.24 -9.62 26.43
C ALA A 229 30.24 -9.72 25.25
N ILE A 230 29.83 -10.39 24.17
CA ILE A 230 30.60 -10.45 22.92
C ILE A 230 30.72 -9.05 22.30
N SER A 231 29.65 -8.25 22.34
CA SER A 231 29.63 -6.87 21.82
C SER A 231 30.48 -5.92 22.65
N GLU A 232 30.36 -5.98 23.98
CA GLU A 232 31.25 -5.24 24.87
C GLU A 232 32.73 -5.57 24.58
N ARG A 233 33.05 -6.86 24.42
CA ARG A 233 34.43 -7.31 24.19
C ARG A 233 35.02 -6.89 22.85
N PHE A 234 34.23 -6.92 21.78
CA PHE A 234 34.75 -6.72 20.42
C PHE A 234 34.38 -5.37 19.78
N LEU A 235 33.36 -4.69 20.30
CA LEU A 235 32.86 -3.40 19.82
C LEU A 235 32.99 -2.29 20.87
N GLY A 236 33.33 -2.63 22.12
CA GLY A 236 33.45 -1.67 23.22
C GLY A 236 32.11 -1.12 23.72
N ASP A 237 31.00 -1.73 23.30
CA ASP A 237 29.65 -1.33 23.69
C ASP A 237 28.72 -2.56 23.71
N ARG A 238 28.30 -2.94 24.92
CA ARG A 238 27.34 -4.01 25.18
C ARG A 238 26.03 -3.83 24.41
N GLU A 239 25.62 -2.60 24.08
CA GLU A 239 24.35 -2.29 23.41
C GLU A 239 24.40 -2.47 21.89
N ARG A 240 25.59 -2.70 21.30
CA ARG A 240 25.77 -2.93 19.85
C ARG A 240 25.52 -4.38 19.40
N TRP A 241 25.08 -5.23 20.32
CA TRP A 241 24.73 -6.62 20.01
C TRP A 241 23.67 -6.80 18.91
N PRO A 242 22.69 -5.90 18.71
CA PRO A 242 21.73 -6.05 17.61
C PRO A 242 22.38 -6.00 16.23
N GLU A 243 23.51 -5.32 16.07
CA GLU A 243 24.26 -5.30 14.81
C GLU A 243 24.82 -6.69 14.49
N ILE A 244 25.38 -7.37 15.48
CA ILE A 244 25.90 -8.74 15.33
C ILE A 244 24.74 -9.70 15.01
N ALA A 245 23.61 -9.56 15.71
CA ALA A 245 22.43 -10.39 15.47
C ALA A 245 21.89 -10.21 14.04
N ALA A 246 21.69 -8.97 13.59
CA ALA A 246 21.22 -8.66 12.24
C ALA A 246 22.20 -9.12 11.15
N LEU A 247 23.51 -9.04 11.39
CA LEU A 247 24.52 -9.53 10.44
C LEU A 247 24.58 -11.05 10.36
N THR A 248 24.16 -11.74 11.42
CA THR A 248 24.18 -13.21 11.54
C THR A 248 22.82 -13.83 11.17
N GLU A 249 21.75 -13.04 11.16
CA GLU A 249 20.39 -13.48 10.83
C GLU A 249 20.31 -14.11 9.43
N GLY A 250 19.72 -15.31 9.36
CA GLY A 250 19.61 -16.11 8.13
C GLY A 250 20.86 -16.93 7.77
N HIS A 251 21.95 -16.85 8.55
CA HIS A 251 23.12 -17.72 8.37
C HIS A 251 22.93 -19.06 9.10
N ARG A 252 22.94 -20.17 8.35
CA ARG A 252 22.78 -21.51 8.91
C ARG A 252 23.98 -21.90 9.76
N GLN A 253 23.73 -22.21 11.02
CA GLN A 253 24.74 -22.56 12.02
C GLN A 253 25.17 -24.04 11.91
N PRO A 254 26.29 -24.45 12.55
CA PRO A 254 26.79 -25.84 12.44
C PRO A 254 25.84 -26.94 12.92
N ASP A 255 24.93 -26.63 13.84
CA ASP A 255 23.85 -27.52 14.31
C ASP A 255 22.63 -27.52 13.38
N GLY A 256 22.64 -26.70 12.33
CA GLY A 256 21.57 -26.56 11.35
C GLY A 256 20.52 -25.51 11.72
N GLU A 257 20.63 -24.89 12.90
CA GLU A 257 19.73 -23.87 13.40
C GLU A 257 20.11 -22.46 12.89
N TYR A 258 19.28 -21.47 13.21
CA TYR A 258 19.50 -20.06 12.90
C TYR A 258 19.52 -19.23 14.18
N LEU A 259 20.24 -18.10 14.16
CA LEU A 259 20.18 -17.14 15.26
C LEU A 259 18.81 -16.44 15.25
N THR A 260 17.88 -16.97 16.04
CA THR A 260 16.51 -16.45 16.17
C THR A 260 16.28 -15.77 17.51
N ASP A 261 16.81 -16.32 18.61
CA ASP A 261 16.92 -15.60 19.88
C ASP A 261 18.37 -15.16 20.14
N PRO A 262 18.66 -13.85 20.06
CA PRO A 262 19.97 -13.29 20.39
C PRO A 262 20.44 -13.56 21.83
N ARG A 263 19.59 -14.11 22.70
CA ARG A 263 19.93 -14.46 24.08
C ARG A 263 20.41 -15.90 24.25
N THR A 264 20.09 -16.78 23.31
CA THR A 264 20.51 -18.18 23.34
C THR A 264 21.53 -18.41 22.24
N LEU A 265 22.80 -18.43 22.64
CA LEU A 265 23.88 -18.86 21.77
C LEU A 265 24.23 -20.30 22.08
N THR A 266 24.66 -21.03 21.06
CA THR A 266 25.24 -22.38 21.22
C THR A 266 26.75 -22.30 21.02
N PRO A 267 27.57 -22.98 21.84
CA PRO A 267 29.01 -23.07 21.59
C PRO A 267 29.28 -23.64 20.19
N GLY A 268 30.18 -23.00 19.44
CA GLY A 268 30.49 -23.37 18.06
C GLY A 268 29.73 -22.57 17.00
N TRP A 269 28.71 -21.79 17.38
CA TRP A 269 28.02 -20.88 16.44
C TRP A 269 28.95 -19.82 15.86
N VAL A 270 28.70 -19.46 14.61
CA VAL A 270 29.48 -18.50 13.84
C VAL A 270 28.70 -17.19 13.74
N LEU A 271 29.18 -16.18 14.45
CA LEU A 271 28.61 -14.83 14.44
C LEU A 271 29.34 -13.96 13.43
N ARG A 272 28.60 -13.33 12.52
CA ARG A 272 29.16 -12.32 11.63
C ARG A 272 29.30 -11.00 12.39
N MET A 273 30.49 -10.43 12.35
CA MET A 273 30.85 -9.26 13.15
C MET A 273 30.88 -7.99 12.29
N PRO A 274 30.53 -6.82 12.86
CA PRO A 274 30.76 -5.53 12.23
C PRO A 274 32.23 -5.34 11.81
N LYS A 275 32.46 -4.55 10.75
CA LYS A 275 33.80 -4.37 10.15
C LYS A 275 34.78 -3.70 11.11
N ASP A 276 34.29 -2.88 12.02
CA ASP A 276 35.04 -2.18 13.06
C ASP A 276 35.35 -3.05 14.29
N ALA A 277 34.85 -4.30 14.34
CA ALA A 277 35.16 -5.22 15.43
C ALA A 277 36.66 -5.50 15.54
N VAL A 278 37.18 -5.40 16.77
CA VAL A 278 38.59 -5.62 17.12
C VAL A 278 38.70 -6.46 18.38
N GLY A 279 39.66 -7.39 18.43
CA GLY A 279 39.93 -8.18 19.62
C GLY A 279 40.44 -9.59 19.31
N LYS A 280 41.02 -10.23 20.33
CA LYS A 280 41.61 -11.57 20.23
C LYS A 280 40.50 -12.62 20.05
N GLY A 281 40.53 -13.38 18.96
CA GLY A 281 39.55 -14.43 18.65
C GLY A 281 38.64 -14.15 17.45
N LEU A 282 38.66 -12.92 16.92
CA LEU A 282 38.03 -12.60 15.63
C LEU A 282 38.82 -13.23 14.48
N LYS A 283 38.09 -13.76 13.49
CA LYS A 283 38.63 -14.33 12.26
C LYS A 283 38.21 -13.47 11.08
N PHE A 284 39.03 -13.42 10.05
CA PHE A 284 38.73 -12.73 8.79
C PHE A 284 38.92 -13.71 7.63
N GLY A 285 37.89 -13.91 6.82
CA GLY A 285 37.90 -14.87 5.71
C GLY A 285 36.49 -15.18 5.21
N PRO A 286 36.33 -16.18 4.32
CA PRO A 286 35.00 -16.66 3.92
C PRO A 286 34.25 -17.16 5.16
N LEU A 287 32.97 -16.79 5.28
CA LEU A 287 32.13 -17.23 6.39
C LEU A 287 31.90 -18.74 6.27
N PRO A 288 32.22 -19.57 7.28
CA PRO A 288 31.93 -20.99 7.24
C PRO A 288 30.42 -21.23 7.09
N GLY A 289 29.99 -21.68 5.91
CA GLY A 289 28.64 -22.20 5.67
C GLY A 289 28.69 -23.72 5.72
N TYR A 290 27.90 -24.35 6.59
CA TYR A 290 27.76 -25.80 6.57
C TYR A 290 26.70 -26.17 5.53
N GLU A 291 27.14 -26.39 4.28
CA GLU A 291 26.37 -27.19 3.33
C GLU A 291 26.18 -28.58 3.95
N GLY A 292 24.93 -29.02 4.07
CA GLY A 292 24.63 -30.44 4.28
C GLY A 292 25.28 -31.30 3.18
N PRO A 293 25.38 -32.62 3.36
CA PRO A 293 26.30 -33.46 2.60
C PRO A 293 26.21 -33.20 1.09
N SER A 294 27.35 -32.80 0.52
CA SER A 294 27.53 -32.68 -0.92
C SER A 294 27.20 -34.02 -1.61
N PRO A 295 26.50 -34.04 -2.75
CA PRO A 295 26.31 -35.26 -3.52
C PRO A 295 27.68 -35.85 -3.92
N SER A 296 27.90 -37.12 -3.61
CA SER A 296 29.05 -37.89 -4.08
C SER A 296 29.14 -37.91 -5.62
N PRO A 297 30.32 -38.19 -6.19
CA PRO A 297 30.99 -37.32 -7.15
C PRO A 297 30.56 -37.52 -8.61
N SER A 298 30.85 -36.46 -9.38
CA SER A 298 30.94 -36.43 -10.84
C SER A 298 31.63 -37.69 -11.40
N VAL A 299 30.86 -38.49 -12.14
CA VAL A 299 31.41 -39.42 -13.13
C VAL A 299 31.77 -38.59 -14.35
N ALA A 300 33.06 -38.57 -14.68
CA ALA A 300 33.61 -37.93 -15.88
C ALA A 300 32.98 -38.52 -17.16
N PRO A 301 32.80 -37.71 -18.22
CA PRO A 301 32.32 -38.20 -19.50
C PRO A 301 33.45 -38.88 -20.26
N SER A 302 33.23 -40.13 -20.68
CA SER A 302 34.09 -40.85 -21.62
C SER A 302 33.36 -41.02 -22.96
N LEU A 303 33.95 -40.39 -23.98
CA LEU A 303 34.03 -40.74 -25.41
C LEU A 303 32.74 -41.07 -26.21
N SER A 304 32.59 -40.32 -27.32
CA SER A 304 31.62 -40.43 -28.43
C SER A 304 31.69 -41.79 -29.18
N PRO A 305 30.73 -42.15 -30.08
CA PRO A 305 30.57 -41.49 -31.41
C PRO A 305 29.13 -41.33 -31.98
N THR A 306 28.97 -40.30 -32.83
CA THR A 306 28.34 -40.17 -34.17
C THR A 306 27.06 -40.99 -34.52
N PRO A 307 26.05 -40.40 -35.21
CA PRO A 307 26.05 -40.29 -36.69
C PRO A 307 25.62 -38.88 -37.19
N THR A 308 26.38 -38.26 -38.09
CA THR A 308 26.31 -38.31 -39.57
C THR A 308 25.58 -37.09 -40.13
N ALA A 309 26.37 -36.30 -40.86
CA ALA A 309 25.96 -35.13 -41.62
C ALA A 309 25.21 -35.48 -42.90
N VAL A 310 24.36 -34.56 -43.37
CA VAL A 310 24.10 -34.34 -44.79
C VAL A 310 24.01 -32.82 -45.01
N ALA A 311 24.88 -32.32 -45.88
CA ALA A 311 24.90 -30.97 -46.46
C ALA A 311 23.78 -30.84 -47.54
N ASP A 312 23.46 -29.76 -48.23
CA ASP A 312 24.10 -28.48 -48.55
C ASP A 312 23.07 -27.61 -49.33
N VAL A 313 23.50 -26.40 -49.70
CA VAL A 313 23.10 -25.57 -50.87
C VAL A 313 22.20 -24.32 -50.66
N ALA A 314 22.77 -23.22 -51.19
CA ALA A 314 22.24 -21.92 -51.65
C ALA A 314 22.40 -20.76 -50.64
N GLY A 315 23.18 -19.70 -50.89
CA GLY A 315 23.91 -19.25 -52.07
C GLY A 315 23.74 -17.73 -52.21
N ALA A 316 24.86 -16.98 -52.14
CA ALA A 316 25.18 -15.65 -52.69
C ALA A 316 24.21 -14.46 -52.39
N GLU A 317 24.60 -13.19 -52.22
CA GLU A 317 25.74 -12.41 -52.69
C GLU A 317 26.04 -11.26 -51.71
N GLU A 318 27.32 -10.85 -51.67
CA GLU A 318 27.76 -9.55 -51.19
C GLU A 318 27.39 -8.47 -52.20
N THR A 319 26.89 -7.31 -51.76
CA THR A 319 27.23 -6.04 -52.42
C THR A 319 27.33 -4.93 -51.38
N SER A 320 28.56 -4.46 -51.21
CA SER A 320 28.94 -3.23 -50.55
C SER A 320 29.06 -2.14 -51.62
N PHE A 321 28.43 -0.97 -51.46
CA PHE A 321 28.88 0.25 -52.15
C PHE A 321 28.49 1.53 -51.42
N SER A 322 29.43 2.47 -51.53
CA SER A 322 29.63 3.79 -50.93
C SER A 322 28.58 4.86 -51.28
N VAL A 323 28.38 5.82 -50.37
CA VAL A 323 27.70 7.10 -50.64
C VAL A 323 28.71 8.25 -50.48
N PRO A 324 28.81 9.20 -51.44
CA PRO A 324 29.70 10.34 -51.32
C PRO A 324 29.05 11.50 -50.56
N VAL A 325 29.93 12.24 -49.87
CA VAL A 325 29.68 13.54 -49.23
C VAL A 325 29.53 14.63 -50.30
N VAL A 326 28.58 15.57 -50.12
CA VAL A 326 28.79 17.04 -50.18
C VAL A 326 27.48 17.78 -49.82
N PRO A 327 27.55 18.99 -49.24
CA PRO A 327 26.58 19.52 -48.28
C PRO A 327 25.84 20.77 -48.79
N ILE A 328 24.57 20.98 -48.41
CA ILE A 328 23.98 22.34 -48.39
C ILE A 328 23.04 22.51 -47.19
N LEU A 329 23.31 23.61 -46.49
CA LEU A 329 22.63 24.21 -45.35
C LEU A 329 21.19 24.67 -45.63
N LEU A 330 20.46 24.94 -44.54
CA LEU A 330 19.24 25.76 -44.40
C LEU A 330 17.88 25.07 -44.60
N VAL A 331 17.43 24.33 -43.57
CA VAL A 331 16.07 24.52 -42.98
C VAL A 331 16.13 24.23 -41.47
N VAL A 332 16.72 25.14 -40.68
CA VAL A 332 16.79 25.03 -39.20
C VAL A 332 15.52 25.56 -38.50
N GLY A 333 14.51 26.04 -39.22
CA GLY A 333 13.32 26.64 -38.59
C GLY A 333 12.11 25.71 -38.37
N GLY A 334 11.91 24.70 -39.23
CA GLY A 334 10.64 23.94 -39.28
C GLY A 334 10.70 22.51 -38.76
N ALA A 335 11.89 21.91 -38.66
CA ALA A 335 12.05 20.50 -38.30
C ALA A 335 12.10 20.23 -36.79
N LEU A 336 12.32 21.25 -35.95
CA LEU A 336 12.31 21.08 -34.49
C LEU A 336 10.89 21.07 -33.89
N LEU A 337 9.88 21.64 -34.58
CA LEU A 337 8.48 21.54 -34.17
C LEU A 337 7.81 20.25 -34.67
N LEU A 338 8.18 19.74 -35.85
CA LEU A 338 7.72 18.44 -36.36
C LEU A 338 8.45 17.25 -35.72
N GLY A 339 9.76 17.37 -35.45
CA GLY A 339 10.52 16.36 -34.72
C GLY A 339 10.09 16.21 -33.27
N GLY A 340 9.76 17.34 -32.61
CA GLY A 340 9.17 17.35 -31.27
C GLY A 340 7.79 16.72 -31.23
N LEU A 341 6.92 17.01 -32.20
CA LEU A 341 5.57 16.42 -32.28
C LEU A 341 5.61 14.92 -32.61
N VAL A 342 6.51 14.50 -33.51
CA VAL A 342 6.69 13.08 -33.86
C VAL A 342 7.35 12.32 -32.71
N LEU A 343 8.31 12.90 -31.99
CA LEU A 343 8.89 12.30 -30.78
C LEU A 343 7.89 12.29 -29.62
N LEU A 344 7.02 13.29 -29.50
CA LEU A 344 5.92 13.33 -28.51
C LEU A 344 4.85 12.30 -28.84
N VAL A 345 4.48 12.12 -30.11
CA VAL A 345 3.55 11.07 -30.56
C VAL A 345 4.20 9.69 -30.45
N ILE A 346 5.48 9.52 -30.78
CA ILE A 346 6.22 8.27 -30.56
C ILE A 346 6.39 8.01 -29.05
N TRP A 347 6.55 9.04 -28.22
CA TRP A 347 6.62 8.93 -26.77
C TRP A 347 5.25 8.61 -26.16
N LEU A 348 4.15 9.22 -26.62
CA LEU A 348 2.75 8.89 -26.25
C LEU A 348 2.37 7.48 -26.72
N VAL A 349 2.77 7.08 -27.92
CA VAL A 349 2.55 5.74 -28.48
C VAL A 349 3.46 4.70 -27.82
N ARG A 350 4.70 5.06 -27.42
CA ARG A 350 5.58 4.20 -26.60
C ARG A 350 5.15 4.12 -25.14
N ARG A 351 4.53 5.17 -24.58
CA ARG A 351 3.88 5.14 -23.26
C ARG A 351 2.62 4.26 -23.31
N ARG A 352 1.95 4.20 -24.46
CA ARG A 352 0.89 3.22 -24.77
C ARG A 352 1.39 1.83 -25.20
N LYS A 353 2.70 1.62 -25.46
CA LYS A 353 3.25 0.35 -26.00
C LYS A 353 4.60 -0.07 -25.39
N ARG A 354 4.81 0.20 -24.10
CA ARG A 354 5.84 -0.47 -23.29
C ARG A 354 5.25 -0.85 -21.93
N ALA A 355 4.32 -1.79 -21.99
CA ALA A 355 4.13 -2.78 -20.94
C ALA A 355 4.46 -4.13 -21.60
N GLU A 356 5.48 -4.82 -21.11
CA GLU A 356 5.45 -6.29 -21.18
C GLU A 356 4.17 -6.73 -20.47
N PRO A 357 3.44 -7.72 -20.99
CA PRO A 357 2.03 -7.90 -20.64
C PRO A 357 1.88 -8.24 -19.16
N PHE A 358 1.05 -7.46 -18.47
CA PHE A 358 0.31 -7.96 -17.31
C PHE A 358 -0.35 -9.30 -17.72
N ASP A 359 -0.34 -10.30 -16.83
CA ASP A 359 -1.10 -11.53 -17.07
C ASP A 359 -2.60 -11.23 -16.90
N ASP A 360 -3.12 -10.62 -17.96
CA ASP A 360 -4.49 -10.20 -18.20
C ASP A 360 -5.45 -11.39 -18.34
N SER A 361 -4.97 -12.62 -18.19
CA SER A 361 -5.80 -13.84 -18.35
C SER A 361 -6.94 -13.91 -17.33
N LEU A 362 -6.84 -13.20 -16.20
CA LEU A 362 -7.92 -13.07 -15.20
C LEU A 362 -8.88 -11.89 -15.47
N LEU A 363 -8.51 -10.94 -16.34
CA LEU A 363 -9.32 -9.78 -16.74
C LEU A 363 -9.90 -9.92 -18.18
N ARG A 364 -9.40 -10.85 -18.99
CA ARG A 364 -9.78 -11.03 -20.41
C ARG A 364 -10.97 -11.94 -20.67
N THR A 365 -11.65 -12.43 -19.64
CA THR A 365 -12.64 -13.51 -19.79
C THR A 365 -14.08 -13.08 -20.03
N ASP A 366 -14.38 -11.79 -20.31
CA ASP A 366 -15.76 -11.41 -20.64
C ASP A 366 -15.95 -10.23 -21.61
N THR A 367 -15.02 -10.05 -22.56
CA THR A 367 -15.13 -8.98 -23.56
C THR A 367 -16.46 -8.99 -24.32
N SER A 368 -17.08 -10.16 -24.54
CA SER A 368 -18.34 -10.26 -25.27
C SER A 368 -19.54 -9.69 -24.50
N ALA A 369 -19.61 -9.88 -23.17
CA ALA A 369 -20.68 -9.31 -22.36
C ALA A 369 -20.56 -7.78 -22.29
N ALA A 370 -19.35 -7.26 -22.11
CA ALA A 370 -19.09 -5.82 -22.13
C ALA A 370 -19.53 -5.20 -23.47
N TRP A 371 -19.05 -5.72 -24.60
CA TRP A 371 -19.48 -5.22 -25.92
C TRP A 371 -20.99 -5.36 -26.16
N THR A 372 -21.65 -6.36 -25.57
CA THR A 372 -23.11 -6.50 -25.64
C THR A 372 -23.83 -5.38 -24.89
N VAL A 373 -23.34 -5.01 -23.69
CA VAL A 373 -23.89 -3.88 -22.92
C VAL A 373 -23.66 -2.57 -23.65
N ASP A 374 -22.42 -2.29 -24.09
CA ASP A 374 -22.11 -1.08 -24.87
C ASP A 374 -23.06 -0.94 -26.07
N ARG A 375 -23.21 -2.02 -26.85
CA ARG A 375 -24.09 -2.03 -28.02
C ARG A 375 -25.54 -1.73 -27.65
N ALA A 376 -26.04 -2.33 -26.57
CA ALA A 376 -27.40 -2.11 -26.10
C ALA A 376 -27.64 -0.66 -25.66
N LEU A 377 -26.70 -0.06 -24.94
CA LEU A 377 -26.76 1.35 -24.52
C LEU A 377 -26.76 2.28 -25.72
N ARG A 378 -25.92 2.02 -26.72
CA ARG A 378 -25.91 2.81 -27.99
C ARG A 378 -27.21 2.68 -28.78
N VAL A 379 -27.87 1.53 -28.73
CA VAL A 379 -29.18 1.32 -29.37
C VAL A 379 -30.28 2.05 -28.62
N LEU A 380 -30.24 2.06 -27.28
CA LEU A 380 -31.13 2.90 -26.49
C LEU A 380 -30.98 4.37 -26.88
N MET A 381 -29.75 4.88 -26.93
CA MET A 381 -29.46 6.26 -27.30
C MET A 381 -30.01 6.61 -28.70
N ALA A 382 -29.74 5.77 -29.70
CA ALA A 382 -30.26 5.97 -31.05
C ALA A 382 -31.79 5.89 -31.12
N ALA A 383 -32.41 5.00 -30.34
CA ALA A 383 -33.85 4.84 -30.30
C ALA A 383 -34.53 6.04 -29.63
N CYS A 384 -33.96 6.57 -28.54
CA CYS A 384 -34.39 7.81 -27.91
C CYS A 384 -34.26 9.00 -28.87
N GLU A 385 -33.13 9.15 -29.54
CA GLU A 385 -32.89 10.22 -30.52
C GLU A 385 -33.88 10.18 -31.69
N ARG A 386 -34.10 8.99 -32.27
CA ARG A 386 -35.08 8.76 -33.35
C ARG A 386 -36.49 9.18 -32.94
N ASP A 387 -36.89 8.85 -31.71
CA ASP A 387 -38.26 9.04 -31.22
C ASP A 387 -38.44 10.39 -30.51
N GLY A 388 -37.39 11.23 -30.45
CA GLY A 388 -37.41 12.54 -29.79
C GLY A 388 -37.58 12.46 -28.26
N LEU A 389 -37.16 11.35 -27.66
CA LEU A 389 -37.23 11.09 -26.22
C LEU A 389 -35.90 11.42 -25.54
N GLU A 390 -35.97 11.92 -24.31
CA GLU A 390 -34.78 12.05 -23.46
C GLU A 390 -34.27 10.67 -23.04
N ILE A 391 -32.95 10.53 -22.90
CA ILE A 391 -32.33 9.31 -22.39
C ILE A 391 -32.67 9.22 -20.89
N PRO A 392 -33.34 8.15 -20.42
CA PRO A 392 -33.72 8.06 -19.02
C PRO A 392 -32.49 7.80 -18.13
N GLY A 393 -32.45 8.48 -16.98
CA GLY A 393 -31.49 8.14 -15.93
C GLY A 393 -31.62 6.68 -15.53
N THR A 394 -30.52 5.94 -15.53
CA THR A 394 -30.49 4.49 -15.30
C THR A 394 -29.72 4.19 -14.03
N THR A 395 -30.36 3.55 -13.07
CA THR A 395 -29.72 3.13 -11.81
C THR A 395 -29.03 1.78 -11.96
N GLY A 396 -29.57 0.87 -12.78
CA GLY A 396 -28.98 -0.45 -12.98
C GLY A 396 -29.37 -1.11 -14.29
N VAL A 397 -28.49 -2.01 -14.75
CA VAL A 397 -28.65 -2.80 -15.97
C VAL A 397 -28.56 -4.27 -15.59
N PHE A 398 -29.56 -5.04 -15.99
CA PHE A 398 -29.68 -6.46 -15.66
C PHE A 398 -29.74 -7.26 -16.95
N ILE A 399 -28.85 -8.23 -17.10
CA ILE A 399 -28.86 -9.17 -18.23
C ILE A 399 -29.45 -10.48 -17.74
N GLU A 400 -30.70 -10.75 -18.14
CA GLU A 400 -31.48 -11.88 -17.66
C GLU A 400 -31.87 -12.79 -18.82
N GLY A 401 -31.18 -13.92 -18.94
CA GLY A 401 -31.36 -14.85 -20.04
C GLY A 401 -31.13 -14.20 -21.40
N SER A 402 -32.21 -14.00 -22.17
CA SER A 402 -32.19 -13.43 -23.52
C SER A 402 -32.66 -11.97 -23.59
N ALA A 403 -32.86 -11.31 -22.45
CA ALA A 403 -33.32 -9.93 -22.36
C ALA A 403 -32.36 -9.06 -21.53
N LEU A 404 -32.37 -7.77 -21.82
CA LEU A 404 -31.72 -6.75 -21.01
C LEU A 404 -32.81 -5.86 -20.40
N ARG A 405 -32.74 -5.66 -19.08
CA ARG A 405 -33.64 -4.79 -18.32
C ARG A 405 -32.84 -3.62 -17.74
N LEU A 406 -33.34 -2.40 -17.95
CA LEU A 406 -32.89 -1.19 -17.28
C LEU A 406 -33.80 -0.92 -16.09
N ARG A 407 -33.22 -0.59 -14.94
CA ARG A 407 -33.92 0.02 -13.81
C ARG A 407 -33.70 1.52 -13.89
N LEU A 408 -34.78 2.28 -14.03
CA LEU A 408 -34.71 3.72 -14.18
C LEU A 408 -34.64 4.43 -12.83
N THR A 409 -33.99 5.59 -12.81
CA THR A 409 -33.93 6.46 -11.63
C THR A 409 -35.29 7.10 -11.36
N ASN A 410 -36.00 7.50 -12.41
CA ASN A 410 -37.37 8.00 -12.36
C ASN A 410 -38.24 7.19 -13.33
N PRO A 411 -39.51 6.87 -12.99
CA PRO A 411 -40.42 6.21 -13.93
C PRO A 411 -40.56 6.99 -15.24
N ALA A 412 -40.52 6.31 -16.38
CA ALA A 412 -40.61 6.94 -17.70
C ALA A 412 -41.47 6.13 -18.69
N SER A 413 -42.28 6.85 -19.48
CA SER A 413 -43.16 6.29 -20.51
C SER A 413 -43.53 7.38 -21.55
N PRO A 414 -43.66 7.05 -22.86
CA PRO A 414 -43.44 5.73 -23.45
C PRO A 414 -41.94 5.40 -23.61
N ALA A 415 -41.61 4.12 -23.77
CA ALA A 415 -40.27 3.69 -24.17
C ALA A 415 -40.16 3.58 -25.71
N PRO A 416 -39.00 3.88 -26.30
CA PRO A 416 -38.78 3.73 -27.73
C PRO A 416 -38.64 2.25 -28.11
N SER A 417 -39.14 1.84 -29.28
CA SER A 417 -38.97 0.46 -29.76
C SER A 417 -37.48 0.12 -29.95
N PRO A 418 -36.97 -1.05 -29.47
CA PRO A 418 -37.68 -2.26 -29.04
C PRO A 418 -37.96 -2.38 -27.52
N TRP A 419 -37.76 -1.31 -26.75
CA TRP A 419 -37.93 -1.31 -25.31
C TRP A 419 -39.41 -1.33 -24.92
N GLN A 420 -39.72 -2.12 -23.89
CA GLN A 420 -41.04 -2.26 -23.30
C GLN A 420 -41.01 -1.77 -21.86
N VAL A 421 -41.99 -0.94 -21.50
CA VAL A 421 -42.12 -0.35 -20.18
C VAL A 421 -42.83 -1.35 -19.25
N SER A 422 -42.36 -1.48 -18.01
CA SER A 422 -43.10 -2.15 -16.95
C SER A 422 -44.38 -1.38 -16.57
N GLU A 423 -45.32 -2.05 -15.90
CA GLU A 423 -46.60 -1.42 -15.50
C GLU A 423 -46.40 -0.17 -14.63
N ASP A 424 -45.38 -0.17 -13.78
CA ASP A 424 -45.03 0.93 -12.88
C ASP A 424 -44.12 2.01 -13.52
N GLY A 425 -43.72 1.84 -14.78
CA GLY A 425 -42.81 2.75 -15.47
C GLY A 425 -41.35 2.70 -15.00
N GLN A 426 -41.02 1.89 -13.97
CA GLN A 426 -39.70 1.91 -13.34
C GLN A 426 -38.64 1.08 -14.06
N SER A 427 -39.05 0.21 -14.96
CA SER A 427 -38.14 -0.66 -15.70
C SER A 427 -38.46 -0.69 -17.18
N TRP A 428 -37.42 -0.64 -18.00
CA TRP A 428 -37.53 -0.86 -19.44
C TRP A 428 -36.83 -2.17 -19.78
N SER A 429 -37.44 -3.01 -20.62
CA SER A 429 -36.83 -4.27 -21.05
C SER A 429 -36.86 -4.45 -22.56
N ALA A 430 -35.83 -5.06 -23.12
CA ALA A 430 -35.75 -5.39 -24.54
C ALA A 430 -35.04 -6.73 -24.76
N PRO A 431 -35.45 -7.53 -25.77
CA PRO A 431 -34.72 -8.74 -26.14
C PRO A 431 -33.33 -8.43 -26.68
N LEU A 432 -32.29 -9.11 -26.18
CA LEU A 432 -30.90 -8.93 -26.60
C LEU A 432 -30.72 -9.09 -28.12
N ALA A 433 -31.41 -10.05 -28.74
CA ALA A 433 -31.35 -10.26 -30.19
C ALA A 433 -31.81 -9.03 -31.00
N LYS A 434 -32.79 -8.27 -30.48
CA LYS A 434 -33.26 -7.02 -31.09
C LYS A 434 -32.28 -5.88 -30.86
N LEU A 435 -31.66 -5.82 -29.68
CA LEU A 435 -30.63 -4.82 -29.38
C LEU A 435 -29.36 -5.06 -30.23
N GLN A 436 -28.93 -6.30 -30.41
CA GLN A 436 -27.75 -6.63 -31.22
C GLN A 436 -27.92 -6.25 -32.70
N SER A 437 -29.14 -6.32 -33.23
CA SER A 437 -29.46 -6.00 -34.63
C SER A 437 -29.95 -4.56 -34.86
N GLY A 438 -30.19 -3.79 -33.79
CA GLY A 438 -30.70 -2.42 -33.89
C GLY A 438 -29.65 -1.39 -34.34
N THR A 439 -30.08 -0.22 -34.80
CA THR A 439 -29.16 0.90 -35.12
C THR A 439 -28.50 1.43 -33.85
N ALA A 440 -27.16 1.55 -33.82
CA ALA A 440 -26.41 2.16 -32.72
C ALA A 440 -26.18 3.65 -32.98
N SER A 441 -26.13 4.42 -31.90
CA SER A 441 -25.62 5.78 -31.92
C SER A 441 -24.08 5.77 -31.86
N ASP A 442 -23.47 6.67 -32.63
CA ASP A 442 -22.04 6.95 -32.57
C ASP A 442 -21.70 7.98 -31.47
N SER A 443 -22.71 8.53 -30.79
CA SER A 443 -22.53 9.49 -29.70
C SER A 443 -21.78 8.88 -28.51
N PRO A 444 -21.06 9.70 -27.72
CA PRO A 444 -20.41 9.25 -26.49
C PRO A 444 -21.41 8.69 -25.48
N THR A 445 -21.02 7.62 -24.78
CA THR A 445 -21.83 6.92 -23.77
C THR A 445 -21.74 7.55 -22.38
N THR A 446 -21.43 8.84 -22.32
CA THR A 446 -21.27 9.63 -21.09
C THR A 446 -22.38 9.44 -20.04
N PRO A 447 -23.67 9.32 -20.42
CA PRO A 447 -24.75 9.04 -19.47
C PRO A 447 -24.61 7.74 -18.67
N PHE A 448 -23.76 6.81 -19.12
CA PHE A 448 -23.54 5.49 -18.52
C PHE A 448 -22.07 5.28 -18.12
N SER A 449 -21.25 6.33 -18.14
CA SER A 449 -19.80 6.25 -17.93
C SER A 449 -19.38 5.71 -16.55
N ARG A 450 -20.31 5.65 -15.59
CA ARG A 450 -20.09 5.13 -14.22
C ARG A 450 -20.84 3.82 -13.94
N LEU A 451 -21.24 3.11 -15.00
CA LEU A 451 -21.85 1.80 -14.92
C LEU A 451 -20.78 0.73 -14.62
N VAL A 452 -20.96 0.03 -13.50
CA VAL A 452 -20.03 -0.98 -12.97
C VAL A 452 -20.70 -2.34 -12.89
N ASN A 453 -20.03 -3.38 -13.36
CA ASN A 453 -20.47 -4.77 -13.16
C ASN A 453 -20.22 -5.22 -11.72
N LEU A 454 -21.29 -5.59 -11.02
CA LEU A 454 -21.22 -6.07 -9.63
C LEU A 454 -21.01 -7.58 -9.55
N GLY A 455 -21.47 -8.34 -10.54
CA GLY A 455 -21.37 -9.79 -10.56
C GLY A 455 -22.62 -10.49 -11.13
N MET A 456 -22.72 -11.78 -10.84
CA MET A 456 -23.82 -12.65 -11.25
C MET A 456 -24.82 -12.86 -10.12
N GLY A 457 -26.05 -12.39 -10.30
CA GLY A 457 -27.17 -12.72 -9.42
C GLY A 457 -27.89 -13.99 -9.89
N GLU A 458 -28.96 -14.36 -9.19
CA GLU A 458 -29.77 -15.55 -9.50
C GLU A 458 -30.32 -15.55 -10.94
N THR A 459 -30.80 -14.39 -11.42
CA THR A 459 -31.42 -14.25 -12.74
C THR A 459 -30.43 -13.87 -13.84
N GLY A 460 -29.20 -13.52 -13.49
CA GLY A 460 -28.16 -13.13 -14.42
C GLY A 460 -27.32 -11.94 -13.93
N ARG A 461 -26.66 -11.25 -14.85
CA ARG A 461 -25.64 -10.25 -14.52
C ARG A 461 -26.27 -8.95 -14.04
N VAL A 462 -25.66 -8.34 -13.03
CA VAL A 462 -26.11 -7.07 -12.44
C VAL A 462 -25.01 -6.02 -12.61
N LEU A 463 -25.35 -4.93 -13.28
CA LEU A 463 -24.54 -3.72 -13.37
C LEU A 463 -25.29 -2.54 -12.74
N VAL A 464 -24.55 -1.61 -12.15
CA VAL A 464 -25.12 -0.46 -11.41
C VAL A 464 -24.36 0.80 -11.73
N ASP A 465 -25.09 1.89 -11.93
CA ASP A 465 -24.49 3.20 -12.16
C ASP A 465 -24.18 3.88 -10.82
N PHE A 466 -22.89 4.01 -10.52
CA PHE A 466 -22.44 4.61 -9.26
C PHE A 466 -22.69 6.12 -9.18
N SER A 467 -22.93 6.81 -10.31
CA SER A 467 -23.27 8.23 -10.30
C SER A 467 -24.60 8.52 -9.59
N VAL A 468 -25.52 7.54 -9.58
CA VAL A 468 -26.86 7.68 -8.99
C VAL A 468 -26.84 7.65 -7.46
N ALA A 469 -25.77 7.13 -6.84
CA ALA A 469 -25.65 7.08 -5.39
C ALA A 469 -25.72 8.47 -4.72
N ARG A 470 -25.23 9.51 -5.42
CA ARG A 470 -25.14 10.92 -4.96
C ARG A 470 -24.71 11.02 -3.49
N GLY A 471 -23.68 10.28 -3.14
CA GLY A 471 -23.15 10.15 -1.79
C GLY A 471 -22.01 9.15 -1.73
N VAL A 472 -21.51 8.91 -0.52
CA VAL A 472 -20.45 7.93 -0.29
C VAL A 472 -20.97 6.50 -0.52
N ILE A 473 -20.19 5.71 -1.26
CA ILE A 473 -20.37 4.28 -1.41
C ILE A 473 -19.36 3.59 -0.49
N SER A 474 -19.80 2.82 0.50
CA SER A 474 -18.89 2.03 1.33
C SER A 474 -18.78 0.60 0.82
N LEU A 475 -17.56 0.09 0.69
CA LEU A 475 -17.26 -1.31 0.42
C LEU A 475 -16.62 -1.95 1.67
N ASP A 476 -17.43 -2.68 2.40
CA ASP A 476 -17.07 -3.39 3.63
C ASP A 476 -16.74 -4.86 3.36
N GLY A 477 -16.14 -5.51 4.35
CA GLY A 477 -15.71 -6.91 4.29
C GLY A 477 -14.20 -7.08 4.46
N PRO A 478 -13.70 -8.32 4.50
CA PRO A 478 -12.28 -8.61 4.72
C PRO A 478 -11.37 -7.94 3.68
N THR A 479 -10.21 -7.44 4.12
CA THR A 479 -9.31 -6.59 3.30
C THR A 479 -9.01 -7.17 1.94
N ARG A 480 -8.67 -8.46 1.89
CA ARG A 480 -8.38 -9.19 0.65
C ARG A 480 -9.56 -9.12 -0.32
N VAL A 481 -10.76 -9.43 0.15
CA VAL A 481 -11.96 -9.55 -0.67
C VAL A 481 -12.42 -8.17 -1.16
N ARG A 482 -12.48 -7.16 -0.28
CA ARG A 482 -12.82 -5.79 -0.69
C ARG A 482 -11.83 -5.23 -1.70
N HIS A 483 -10.54 -5.54 -1.59
CA HIS A 483 -9.55 -5.13 -2.60
C HIS A 483 -9.71 -5.89 -3.92
N GLU A 484 -10.16 -7.15 -3.89
CA GLU A 484 -10.46 -7.92 -5.10
C GLU A 484 -11.67 -7.33 -5.84
N VAL A 485 -12.77 -7.06 -5.13
CA VAL A 485 -13.96 -6.40 -5.66
C VAL A 485 -13.63 -5.01 -6.19
N LEU A 486 -12.87 -4.21 -5.42
CA LEU A 486 -12.44 -2.88 -5.84
C LEU A 486 -11.63 -2.93 -7.14
N ARG A 487 -10.67 -3.86 -7.28
CA ARG A 487 -9.88 -3.99 -8.51
C ARG A 487 -10.77 -4.29 -9.72
N ARG A 488 -11.79 -5.14 -9.57
CA ARG A 488 -12.76 -5.40 -10.63
C ARG A 488 -13.55 -4.16 -10.99
N TRP A 489 -14.08 -3.45 -10.00
CA TRP A 489 -14.82 -2.20 -10.24
C TRP A 489 -13.97 -1.15 -10.96
N LEU A 490 -12.72 -0.98 -10.55
CA LEU A 490 -11.79 -0.06 -11.22
C LEU A 490 -11.50 -0.50 -12.65
N GLY A 491 -11.28 -1.81 -12.89
CA GLY A 491 -11.08 -2.34 -14.23
C GLY A 491 -12.27 -2.06 -15.16
N GLU A 492 -13.50 -2.16 -14.67
CA GLU A 492 -14.70 -1.80 -15.43
C GLU A 492 -14.79 -0.28 -15.65
N LEU A 493 -14.53 0.51 -14.61
CA LEU A 493 -14.59 1.96 -14.68
C LEU A 493 -13.55 2.53 -15.65
N THR A 494 -12.34 1.95 -15.76
CA THR A 494 -11.28 2.48 -16.64
C THR A 494 -11.13 1.70 -17.95
N GLY A 495 -11.75 0.52 -18.08
CA GLY A 495 -11.49 -0.40 -19.19
C GLY A 495 -12.69 -0.75 -20.08
N SER A 496 -13.92 -0.47 -19.64
CA SER A 496 -15.11 -0.87 -20.40
C SER A 496 -15.43 0.08 -21.57
N PRO A 497 -16.01 -0.41 -22.70
CA PRO A 497 -16.20 0.42 -23.90
C PRO A 497 -17.15 1.61 -23.72
N TRP A 498 -18.05 1.54 -22.74
CA TRP A 498 -18.96 2.63 -22.40
C TRP A 498 -18.36 3.61 -21.38
N SER A 499 -17.25 3.24 -20.75
CA SER A 499 -16.56 4.06 -19.77
C SER A 499 -15.71 5.08 -20.52
N ASP A 500 -16.04 6.36 -20.38
CA ASP A 500 -15.30 7.49 -20.97
C ASP A 500 -13.95 7.74 -20.23
N ASP A 501 -13.26 6.68 -19.79
CA ASP A 501 -12.00 6.68 -19.04
C ASP A 501 -11.98 7.72 -17.90
N PRO A 502 -12.87 7.58 -16.89
CA PRO A 502 -12.98 8.53 -15.80
C PRO A 502 -11.68 8.58 -15.02
N ARG A 503 -11.28 9.78 -14.62
CA ARG A 503 -10.14 9.95 -13.73
C ARG A 503 -10.39 9.23 -12.41
N VAL A 504 -9.45 8.39 -11.99
CA VAL A 504 -9.47 7.69 -10.70
C VAL A 504 -8.37 8.25 -9.80
N VAL A 505 -8.75 8.68 -8.61
CA VAL A 505 -7.86 9.15 -7.56
C VAL A 505 -8.04 8.25 -6.34
N MET A 506 -6.93 7.70 -5.86
CA MET A 506 -6.84 6.85 -4.68
C MET A 506 -6.13 7.59 -3.56
N VAL A 507 -6.78 7.71 -2.41
CA VAL A 507 -6.25 8.41 -1.25
C VAL A 507 -6.02 7.43 -0.11
N GLY A 508 -4.80 7.45 0.39
CA GLY A 508 -4.37 6.65 1.55
C GLY A 508 -3.58 5.41 1.16
N ASN A 509 -3.05 4.74 2.18
CA ASN A 509 -2.10 3.65 2.03
C ASN A 509 -2.81 2.29 1.91
N GLY A 510 -2.10 1.28 1.42
CA GLY A 510 -2.60 -0.11 1.31
C GLY A 510 -3.56 -0.38 0.15
N LEU A 511 -3.82 0.61 -0.70
CA LEU A 511 -4.67 0.44 -1.88
C LEU A 511 -3.95 -0.32 -3.00
N PRO A 512 -4.69 -1.08 -3.84
CA PRO A 512 -4.16 -1.60 -5.09
C PRO A 512 -3.50 -0.49 -5.92
N ARG A 513 -2.42 -0.78 -6.66
CA ARG A 513 -1.75 0.19 -7.53
C ARG A 513 -1.90 -0.17 -9.01
N PRO A 514 -3.04 0.11 -9.66
CA PRO A 514 -3.14 0.00 -11.11
C PRO A 514 -2.28 1.08 -11.79
N GLU A 515 -1.73 0.80 -12.96
CA GLU A 515 -0.83 1.72 -13.68
C GLU A 515 -1.49 3.07 -14.06
N GLN A 516 -2.83 3.14 -14.07
CA GLN A 516 -3.61 4.29 -14.54
C GLN A 516 -4.27 5.09 -13.41
N VAL A 517 -3.95 4.82 -12.15
CA VAL A 517 -4.61 5.48 -11.01
C VAL A 517 -3.63 6.40 -10.27
N GLU A 518 -4.11 7.61 -9.96
CA GLU A 518 -3.33 8.56 -9.17
C GLU A 518 -3.43 8.24 -7.69
N HIS A 519 -2.29 8.21 -7.00
CA HIS A 519 -2.21 7.90 -5.57
C HIS A 519 -1.78 9.12 -4.76
N LEU A 520 -2.63 9.53 -3.83
CA LEU A 520 -2.39 10.64 -2.93
C LEU A 520 -2.35 10.14 -1.49
N THR A 521 -1.60 10.82 -0.64
CA THR A 521 -1.46 10.45 0.77
C THR A 521 -2.58 11.00 1.66
N GLY A 522 -3.30 12.02 1.19
CA GLY A 522 -4.39 12.64 1.94
C GLY A 522 -5.41 13.31 1.03
N ILE A 523 -6.67 13.34 1.48
CA ILE A 523 -7.80 13.87 0.69
C ILE A 523 -7.66 15.37 0.41
N GLU A 524 -6.87 16.07 1.22
CA GLU A 524 -6.64 17.50 1.08
C GLU A 524 -5.96 17.87 -0.24
N GLN A 525 -5.25 16.92 -0.85
CA GLN A 525 -4.59 17.09 -2.14
C GLN A 525 -5.58 17.03 -3.31
N VAL A 526 -6.71 16.33 -3.17
CA VAL A 526 -7.75 16.23 -4.22
C VAL A 526 -8.81 17.33 -4.09
N LEU A 527 -8.88 18.06 -2.96
CA LEU A 527 -9.93 19.05 -2.71
C LEU A 527 -10.13 20.08 -3.83
N PRO A 528 -9.08 20.72 -4.37
CA PRO A 528 -9.27 21.74 -5.42
C PRO A 528 -9.99 21.16 -6.66
N GLU A 529 -9.79 19.87 -6.91
CA GLU A 529 -10.33 19.17 -8.07
C GLU A 529 -11.76 18.69 -7.82
N LEU A 530 -12.11 18.40 -6.56
CA LEU A 530 -13.49 18.18 -6.15
C LEU A 530 -14.36 19.45 -6.30
N GLU A 531 -13.76 20.64 -6.45
CA GLU A 531 -14.51 21.89 -6.63
C GLU A 531 -14.72 22.29 -8.10
N VAL A 532 -13.76 21.99 -8.99
CA VAL A 532 -13.70 22.56 -10.36
C VAL A 532 -13.59 21.48 -11.45
N GLY A 533 -13.34 20.22 -11.12
CA GLY A 533 -13.11 19.16 -12.10
C GLY A 533 -14.40 18.61 -12.74
N ASP A 534 -14.25 18.00 -13.92
CA ASP A 534 -15.33 17.35 -14.71
C ASP A 534 -15.93 16.08 -14.05
N GLY A 535 -15.60 15.82 -12.78
CA GLY A 535 -15.95 14.60 -12.07
C GLY A 535 -14.89 13.51 -12.18
N GLY A 536 -14.94 12.56 -11.25
CA GLY A 536 -13.97 11.45 -11.18
C GLY A 536 -14.43 10.37 -10.22
N VAL A 537 -13.60 9.36 -10.03
CA VAL A 537 -13.78 8.33 -9.01
C VAL A 537 -12.73 8.58 -7.93
N LEU A 538 -13.19 8.92 -6.72
CA LEU A 538 -12.35 9.06 -5.55
C LEU A 538 -12.48 7.81 -4.68
N VAL A 539 -11.39 7.11 -4.45
CA VAL A 539 -11.34 5.96 -3.54
C VAL A 539 -10.55 6.34 -2.29
N LEU A 540 -11.17 6.20 -1.12
CA LEU A 540 -10.55 6.44 0.17
C LEU A 540 -10.25 5.09 0.85
N SER A 541 -9.00 4.88 1.25
CA SER A 541 -8.59 3.63 1.93
C SER A 541 -9.17 3.49 3.34
N GLN A 542 -9.63 4.60 3.92
CA GLN A 542 -10.22 4.67 5.25
C GLN A 542 -11.45 5.57 5.25
N ALA A 543 -12.28 5.43 6.28
CA ALA A 543 -13.43 6.30 6.47
C ALA A 543 -12.99 7.77 6.65
N PRO A 544 -13.62 8.72 5.94
CA PRO A 544 -13.33 10.14 6.13
C PRO A 544 -13.65 10.57 7.56
N SER A 545 -12.86 11.50 8.11
CA SER A 545 -13.14 12.14 9.40
C SER A 545 -14.48 12.90 9.39
N ALA A 546 -15.01 13.27 10.56
CA ALA A 546 -16.28 14.00 10.64
C ALA A 546 -16.28 15.30 9.80
N ALA A 547 -15.18 16.07 9.86
CA ALA A 547 -15.04 17.29 9.05
C ALA A 547 -15.02 17.00 7.54
N GLN A 548 -14.35 15.92 7.12
CA GLN A 548 -14.33 15.49 5.72
C GLN A 548 -15.69 14.94 5.27
N GLN A 549 -16.44 14.27 6.15
CA GLN A 549 -17.81 13.83 5.89
C GLN A 549 -18.74 15.02 5.66
N ASP A 550 -18.69 16.03 6.52
CA ASP A 550 -19.49 17.24 6.39
C ASP A 550 -19.17 17.99 5.08
N MET A 551 -17.88 18.09 4.76
CA MET A 551 -17.42 18.66 3.50
C MET A 551 -17.95 17.87 2.30
N LEU A 552 -17.79 16.55 2.26
CA LEU A 552 -18.30 15.71 1.17
C LEU A 552 -19.82 15.82 1.05
N ALA A 553 -20.54 15.83 2.16
CA ALA A 553 -21.99 16.00 2.18
C ALA A 553 -22.41 17.35 1.57
N ALA A 554 -21.69 18.44 1.87
CA ALA A 554 -21.92 19.74 1.25
C ALA A 554 -21.65 19.72 -0.26
N ARG A 555 -20.66 18.95 -0.74
CA ARG A 555 -20.41 18.77 -2.19
C ARG A 555 -21.52 18.00 -2.86
N PHE A 556 -21.96 16.88 -2.28
CA PHE A 556 -23.05 16.08 -2.84
C PHE A 556 -24.39 16.83 -2.92
N ALA A 557 -24.58 17.88 -2.11
CA ALA A 557 -25.74 18.76 -2.22
C ALA A 557 -25.72 19.65 -3.48
N ASN A 558 -24.57 19.82 -4.14
CA ASN A 558 -24.46 20.53 -5.41
C ASN A 558 -24.89 19.61 -6.58
N PRO A 559 -25.87 20.01 -7.40
CA PRO A 559 -26.31 19.25 -8.58
C PRO A 559 -25.19 18.91 -9.56
N GLU A 560 -24.23 19.83 -9.71
CA GLU A 560 -23.10 19.75 -10.65
C GLU A 560 -21.95 18.86 -10.14
N PHE A 561 -22.03 18.35 -8.91
CA PHE A 561 -20.99 17.46 -8.38
C PHE A 561 -21.15 16.04 -8.96
N THR A 562 -20.20 15.66 -9.81
CA THR A 562 -20.22 14.40 -10.61
C THR A 562 -19.20 13.36 -10.14
N TRP A 563 -18.58 13.56 -8.97
CA TRP A 563 -17.64 12.59 -8.42
C TRP A 563 -18.35 11.41 -7.74
N VAL A 564 -17.83 10.22 -8.00
CA VAL A 564 -18.18 8.99 -7.26
C VAL A 564 -17.15 8.82 -6.15
N VAL A 565 -17.61 8.70 -4.91
CA VAL A 565 -16.72 8.53 -3.75
C VAL A 565 -16.92 7.14 -3.15
N ILE A 566 -15.88 6.31 -3.22
CA ILE A 566 -15.84 4.96 -2.66
C ILE A 566 -14.97 4.99 -1.40
N VAL A 567 -15.47 4.45 -0.30
CA VAL A 567 -14.74 4.30 0.96
C VAL A 567 -14.57 2.82 1.25
N LEU A 568 -13.34 2.40 1.54
CA LEU A 568 -13.08 1.04 2.00
C LEU A 568 -13.33 0.93 3.50
N GLY A 569 -14.11 -0.09 3.88
CA GLY A 569 -14.56 -0.32 5.24
C GLY A 569 -15.85 0.43 5.57
N GLN A 570 -16.20 0.43 6.86
CA GLN A 570 -17.46 0.97 7.33
C GLN A 570 -17.48 2.50 7.29
N SER A 571 -18.52 3.06 6.68
CA SER A 571 -18.80 4.50 6.72
C SER A 571 -20.25 4.73 7.17
N PRO A 572 -20.49 5.39 8.32
CA PRO A 572 -21.83 5.73 8.78
C PRO A 572 -22.58 6.66 7.81
N SER A 573 -21.85 7.52 7.10
CA SER A 573 -22.39 8.47 6.12
C SER A 573 -22.63 7.84 4.74
N ALA A 574 -22.34 6.55 4.56
CA ALA A 574 -22.52 5.88 3.28
C ALA A 574 -24.00 5.86 2.87
N LYS A 575 -24.27 6.35 1.66
CA LYS A 575 -25.58 6.22 1.02
C LYS A 575 -25.81 4.80 0.55
N TRP A 576 -24.81 4.22 -0.10
CA TRP A 576 -24.83 2.83 -0.54
C TRP A 576 -23.78 2.05 0.22
N ARG A 577 -24.18 0.88 0.72
CA ARG A 577 -23.30 -0.02 1.44
C ARG A 577 -23.25 -1.35 0.71
N PHE A 578 -22.04 -1.76 0.35
CA PHE A 578 -21.75 -3.07 -0.17
C PHE A 578 -20.91 -3.83 0.85
N THR A 579 -21.22 -5.10 1.06
CA THR A 579 -20.47 -5.99 1.94
C THR A 579 -20.00 -7.17 1.11
N ALA A 580 -18.69 -7.30 0.95
CA ALA A 580 -18.05 -8.41 0.26
C ALA A 580 -17.68 -9.49 1.27
N GLY A 581 -18.27 -10.67 1.14
CA GLY A 581 -17.98 -11.81 2.02
C GLY A 581 -16.87 -12.70 1.49
N ASP A 582 -16.16 -13.38 2.40
CA ASP A 582 -15.22 -14.46 2.06
C ASP A 582 -15.89 -15.64 1.35
N ASP A 583 -17.22 -15.68 1.39
CA ASP A 583 -18.02 -16.68 0.69
C ASP A 583 -18.12 -16.43 -0.81
N GLY A 584 -17.62 -15.31 -1.35
CA GLY A 584 -17.69 -14.94 -2.76
C GLY A 584 -18.95 -14.13 -3.14
N TRP A 585 -19.74 -13.71 -2.15
CA TRP A 585 -20.94 -12.90 -2.38
C TRP A 585 -20.70 -11.42 -2.08
N LEU A 586 -21.27 -10.56 -2.92
CA LEU A 586 -21.41 -9.14 -2.70
C LEU A 586 -22.87 -8.83 -2.39
N ARG A 587 -23.10 -8.18 -1.24
CA ARG A 587 -24.45 -7.88 -0.73
C ARG A 587 -24.61 -6.39 -0.53
N SER A 588 -25.81 -5.88 -0.80
CA SER A 588 -26.12 -4.45 -0.60
C SER A 588 -27.41 -4.18 0.15
N GLY A 589 -28.33 -5.15 0.19
CA GLY A 589 -29.66 -5.02 0.79
C GLY A 589 -30.68 -4.26 -0.04
N PHE A 590 -30.29 -3.65 -1.17
CA PHE A 590 -31.20 -2.96 -2.10
C PHE A 590 -31.09 -3.44 -3.55
N LEU A 591 -30.06 -4.24 -3.86
CA LEU A 591 -29.90 -4.97 -5.11
C LEU A 591 -29.90 -6.47 -4.80
N PRO A 592 -30.15 -7.34 -5.81
CA PRO A 592 -29.91 -8.77 -5.66
C PRO A 592 -28.50 -9.04 -5.15
N ASP A 593 -28.35 -10.04 -4.29
CA ASP A 593 -27.04 -10.56 -3.93
C ASP A 593 -26.38 -11.14 -5.18
N VAL A 594 -25.08 -10.87 -5.35
CA VAL A 594 -24.33 -11.31 -6.54
C VAL A 594 -23.04 -12.02 -6.20
N ARG A 595 -22.68 -13.00 -7.02
CA ARG A 595 -21.35 -13.62 -7.07
C ARG A 595 -20.41 -12.72 -7.86
N PHE A 596 -19.38 -12.20 -7.21
CA PHE A 596 -18.41 -11.31 -7.87
C PHE A 596 -17.22 -12.08 -8.49
N ASP A 597 -17.07 -13.36 -8.16
CA ASP A 597 -16.01 -14.26 -8.61
C ASP A 597 -16.43 -15.17 -9.77
N GLU A 598 -17.73 -15.43 -9.92
CA GLU A 598 -18.25 -16.25 -11.02
C GLU A 598 -18.22 -15.51 -12.37
N GLN A 599 -17.47 -16.11 -13.31
CA GLN A 599 -17.41 -15.72 -14.72
C GLN A 599 -18.06 -16.81 -15.59
N THR A 600 -19.37 -17.08 -15.43
CA THR A 600 -20.03 -18.03 -16.33
C THR A 600 -20.39 -17.36 -17.66
N ALA A 601 -19.58 -17.68 -18.67
CA ALA A 601 -19.98 -17.64 -20.07
C ALA A 601 -21.35 -18.31 -20.23
N VAL A 602 -22.24 -17.64 -20.96
CA VAL A 602 -23.53 -18.16 -21.43
C VAL A 602 -23.32 -19.57 -21.99
N ARG A 603 -23.64 -20.60 -21.20
CA ARG A 603 -23.66 -21.98 -21.68
C ARG A 603 -24.93 -22.12 -22.51
N ARG A 604 -24.72 -22.42 -23.80
CA ARG A 604 -25.70 -22.67 -24.85
C ARG A 604 -26.95 -23.39 -24.31
N GLY A 605 -28.12 -22.77 -24.47
CA GLY A 605 -29.37 -23.49 -24.56
C GLY A 605 -29.31 -24.42 -25.77
N GLY A 606 -29.43 -25.71 -25.51
CA GLY A 606 -29.32 -26.77 -26.51
C GLY A 606 -29.12 -28.14 -25.88
N GLU A 607 -29.96 -28.49 -24.91
CA GLU A 607 -30.55 -29.83 -24.70
C GLU A 607 -31.95 -29.65 -24.14
#